data_AF-A0A656JL23-F1
#
_entry.id   AF-A0A656JL23-F1
#
_cell.length_a   1.000
_cell.length_b   1.000
_cell.length_c   1.000
_cell.angle_alpha   90.00
_cell.angle_beta   90.00
_cell.angle_gamma   90.00
#
_symmetry.space_group_name_H-M   'P 1'
#
loop_
_entity.id
_entity.type
_entity.pdbx_description
1 polymer ?
#
loop_
_entity_poly.entity_id
_entity_poly.type
_entity_poly.pdbx_seq_one_letter_code
_entity_poly.pdbx_strand_id
1 'polypeptide(L)'
;SKSVFQAVSDGSDVIRIGNYEIPSRTYVGRFNFKGGDQQKFVKDLSGGERGRLHLALTLKEGGNVLLLDEPSNDLDVETLRSLEEALLDFPGAAIVISHD
;
A
#
# COMPACT_ATOMS: atom_id res chain seq x y z
N SER A 1 -13.14 -15.73 0.35
CA SER A 1 -12.25 -14.65 0.85
C SER A 1 -11.31 -14.27 -0.27
N LYS A 2 -11.07 -12.97 -0.52
CA LYS A 2 -10.15 -12.51 -1.59
C LYS A 2 -8.69 -12.70 -1.15
N SER A 3 -7.78 -12.90 -2.10
CA SER A 3 -6.34 -12.75 -1.84
C SER A 3 -5.94 -11.27 -1.75
N VAL A 4 -4.74 -10.98 -1.24
CA VAL A 4 -4.16 -9.62 -1.26
C VAL A 4 -4.17 -9.05 -2.67
N PHE A 5 -3.70 -9.83 -3.66
CA PHE A 5 -3.71 -9.41 -5.06
C PHE A 5 -5.12 -9.07 -5.53
N GLN A 6 -6.09 -9.97 -5.32
CA GLN A 6 -7.47 -9.75 -5.75
C GLN A 6 -8.14 -8.58 -5.03
N ALA A 7 -7.79 -8.32 -3.77
CA ALA A 7 -8.31 -7.20 -3.01
C ALA A 7 -7.82 -5.87 -3.60
N VAL A 8 -6.55 -5.79 -3.97
CA VAL A 8 -5.95 -4.55 -4.49
C VAL A 8 -6.21 -4.37 -5.99
N SER A 9 -6.14 -5.42 -6.81
CA SER A 9 -6.23 -5.30 -8.27
C SER A 9 -7.63 -5.52 -8.85
N ASP A 10 -8.58 -6.00 -8.05
CA ASP A 10 -9.88 -6.51 -8.51
C ASP A 10 -9.77 -7.58 -9.61
N GLY A 11 -8.63 -8.29 -9.65
CA GLY A 11 -8.33 -9.32 -10.64
C GLY A 11 -7.73 -8.80 -11.95
N SER A 12 -7.49 -7.49 -12.08
CA SER A 12 -6.79 -6.90 -13.22
C SER A 12 -5.27 -7.14 -13.12
N ASP A 13 -4.60 -7.22 -14.27
CA ASP A 13 -3.14 -7.23 -14.38
C ASP A 13 -2.53 -5.82 -14.33
N VAL A 14 -3.35 -4.79 -14.54
CA VAL A 14 -2.97 -3.38 -14.49
C VAL A 14 -3.92 -2.62 -13.57
N ILE A 15 -3.36 -1.81 -12.67
CA ILE A 15 -4.11 -0.84 -11.86
C ILE A 15 -3.93 0.53 -12.50
N ARG A 16 -5.05 1.25 -12.64
CA ARG A 16 -5.07 2.65 -13.07
C ARG A 16 -5.31 3.55 -11.87
N ILE A 17 -4.42 4.51 -11.66
CA ILE A 17 -4.48 5.50 -10.58
C ILE A 17 -4.45 6.88 -11.23
N GLY A 18 -5.62 7.50 -11.37
CA GLY A 18 -5.78 8.72 -12.16
C GLY A 18 -5.37 8.52 -13.62
N ASN A 19 -4.27 9.19 -14.02
CA ASN A 19 -3.72 9.15 -15.37
C ASN A 19 -2.55 8.16 -15.53
N TYR A 20 -2.15 7.47 -14.46
CA TYR A 20 -1.04 6.52 -14.47
C TYR A 20 -1.55 5.09 -14.48
N GLU A 21 -0.87 4.23 -15.24
CA GLU A 21 -1.10 2.80 -15.27
C GLU A 21 0.13 2.07 -14.74
N ILE A 22 -0.08 1.10 -13.85
CA ILE A 22 0.99 0.33 -13.23
C ILE A 22 0.61 -1.16 -13.21
N PRO A 23 1.53 -2.09 -13.53
CA PRO A 23 1.27 -3.52 -13.35
C PRO A 23 0.86 -3.83 -11.91
N SER A 24 -0.26 -4.52 -11.73
CA SER A 24 -0.88 -4.73 -10.41
C SER A 24 0.04 -5.46 -9.45
N ARG A 25 0.83 -6.42 -9.95
CA ARG A 25 1.81 -7.15 -9.13
C ARG A 25 2.94 -6.27 -8.63
N THR A 26 3.37 -5.31 -9.44
CA THR A 26 4.37 -4.30 -9.07
C THR A 26 3.81 -3.36 -8.02
N TYR A 27 2.58 -2.87 -8.22
CA TYR A 27 1.91 -2.00 -7.25
C TYR A 27 1.73 -2.67 -5.89
N VAL A 28 1.19 -3.89 -5.86
CA VAL A 28 1.05 -4.68 -4.62
C VAL A 28 2.41 -4.94 -3.95
N GLY A 29 3.46 -5.17 -4.75
CA GLY A 29 4.83 -5.37 -4.26
C GLY A 29 5.41 -4.17 -3.50
N ARG A 30 5.00 -2.93 -3.83
CA ARG A 30 5.45 -1.71 -3.13
C ARG A 30 4.99 -1.64 -1.67
N PHE A 31 3.94 -2.38 -1.32
CA PHE A 31 3.42 -2.49 0.05
C PHE A 31 3.99 -3.73 0.79
N ASN A 32 5.16 -4.19 0.35
CA ASN A 32 5.88 -5.34 0.89
C ASN A 32 5.11 -6.67 0.83
N PHE A 33 4.19 -6.83 -0.13
CA PHE A 33 3.56 -8.11 -0.47
C PHE A 33 4.30 -8.76 -1.64
N LYS A 34 5.33 -9.55 -1.34
CA LYS A 34 6.24 -10.12 -2.35
C LYS A 34 5.87 -11.57 -2.67
N GLY A 35 6.00 -11.96 -3.94
CA GLY A 35 5.85 -13.34 -4.39
C GLY A 35 4.56 -14.02 -3.89
N GLY A 36 4.70 -15.05 -3.06
CA GLY A 36 3.60 -15.84 -2.50
C GLY A 36 2.67 -15.05 -1.56
N ASP A 37 3.13 -13.96 -0.95
CA ASP A 37 2.31 -13.14 -0.04
C ASP A 37 1.12 -12.51 -0.75
N GLN A 38 1.23 -12.27 -2.05
CA GLN A 38 0.14 -11.73 -2.87
C GLN A 38 -1.05 -12.71 -2.97
N GLN A 39 -0.82 -14.00 -2.73
CA GLN A 39 -1.84 -15.05 -2.75
C GLN A 39 -2.43 -15.34 -1.36
N LYS A 40 -1.86 -14.80 -0.28
CA LYS A 40 -2.46 -14.92 1.06
C LYS A 40 -3.87 -14.35 1.04
N PHE A 41 -4.80 -15.02 1.73
CA PHE A 41 -6.15 -14.49 1.89
C PHE A 41 -6.15 -13.35 2.90
N VAL A 42 -6.96 -12.32 2.64
CA VAL A 42 -7.07 -11.13 3.50
C VAL A 42 -7.40 -11.49 4.96
N LYS A 43 -8.20 -12.54 5.16
CA LYS A 43 -8.58 -13.05 6.49
C LYS A 43 -7.40 -13.60 7.31
N ASP A 44 -6.33 -14.03 6.65
CA ASP A 44 -5.19 -14.71 7.28
C ASP A 44 -4.02 -13.75 7.53
N LEU A 45 -4.19 -12.45 7.21
CA LEU A 45 -3.18 -11.42 7.43
C LEU A 45 -3.04 -11.10 8.93
N SER A 46 -1.81 -10.81 9.34
CA SER A 46 -1.50 -10.19 10.63
C SER A 46 -2.02 -8.75 10.72
N GLY A 47 -1.92 -8.12 11.91
CA GLY A 47 -2.29 -6.71 12.11
C GLY A 47 -1.51 -5.76 11.20
N GLY A 48 -0.18 -5.86 11.17
CA GLY A 48 0.68 -5.03 10.32
C GLY A 48 0.45 -5.28 8.82
N GLU A 49 0.25 -6.54 8.40
CA GLU A 49 -0.11 -6.85 7.01
C GLU A 49 -1.47 -6.23 6.63
N ARG A 50 -2.47 -6.24 7.51
CA ARG A 50 -3.75 -5.55 7.27
C ARG A 50 -3.57 -4.04 7.14
N GLY A 51 -2.70 -3.43 7.95
CA GLY A 51 -2.35 -2.01 7.84
C GLY A 51 -1.77 -1.66 6.46
N ARG A 52 -0.80 -2.45 5.98
CA ARG A 52 -0.21 -2.26 4.64
C ARG A 52 -1.22 -2.49 3.51
N LEU A 53 -2.10 -3.49 3.63
CA LEU A 53 -3.18 -3.70 2.67
C LEU A 53 -4.14 -2.51 2.63
N HIS A 54 -4.51 -1.97 3.79
CA HIS A 54 -5.38 -0.81 3.87
C HIS A 54 -4.76 0.41 3.19
N LEU A 55 -3.48 0.69 3.47
CA LEU A 55 -2.73 1.75 2.80
C LEU A 55 -2.71 1.59 1.26
N ALA A 56 -2.48 0.37 0.77
CA ALA A 56 -2.52 0.07 -0.67
C ALA A 56 -3.89 0.35 -1.30
N LEU A 57 -4.97 0.03 -0.59
CA LEU A 57 -6.34 0.29 -1.07
C LEU A 57 -6.64 1.80 -1.08
N THR A 58 -6.29 2.52 -0.01
CA THR A 58 -6.47 3.97 0.08
C THR A 58 -5.71 4.71 -1.02
N LEU A 59 -4.47 4.31 -1.29
CA LEU A 59 -3.65 4.95 -2.32
C LEU A 59 -4.13 4.66 -3.75
N LYS A 60 -4.79 3.53 -3.97
CA LYS A 60 -5.37 3.17 -5.26
C LYS A 60 -6.50 4.11 -5.65
N GLU A 61 -7.22 4.72 -4.69
CA GLU A 61 -8.34 5.63 -4.97
C GLU A 61 -7.94 6.93 -5.67
N GLY A 62 -6.64 7.17 -5.88
CA GLY A 62 -6.17 8.25 -6.75
C GLY A 62 -5.84 9.55 -6.03
N GLY A 63 -5.58 9.51 -4.72
CA GLY A 63 -4.97 10.63 -4.01
C GLY A 63 -3.61 10.94 -4.64
N ASN A 64 -3.50 12.09 -5.30
CA ASN A 64 -2.23 12.64 -5.81
C ASN A 64 -1.38 13.29 -4.71
N VAL A 65 -2.00 13.55 -3.55
CA VAL A 65 -1.37 14.08 -2.34
C VAL A 65 -1.74 13.17 -1.18
N LEU A 66 -0.73 12.53 -0.58
CA LEU A 66 -0.86 11.79 0.67
C LEU A 66 -0.60 12.76 1.82
N LEU A 67 -1.61 13.06 2.64
CA LEU A 67 -1.41 13.81 3.89
C LEU A 67 -1.32 12.80 5.03
N LEU A 68 -0.14 12.66 5.62
CA LEU A 68 0.10 11.82 6.79
C LEU A 68 0.35 12.73 7.98
N ASP A 69 -0.52 12.67 8.98
CA ASP A 69 -0.37 13.39 10.24
C ASP A 69 0.07 12.40 11.32
N GLU A 70 1.31 12.52 11.78
CA GLU A 70 1.94 11.66 12.81
C GLU A 70 1.85 10.15 12.53
N PRO A 71 2.28 9.66 11.34
CA PRO A 71 2.18 8.22 11.02
C PRO A 71 3.03 7.34 11.94
N SER A 72 3.99 7.91 12.67
CA SER A 72 4.86 7.21 13.62
C SER A 72 4.15 6.77 14.90
N ASN A 73 3.05 7.41 15.27
CA ASN A 73 2.37 7.16 16.54
C ASN A 73 1.50 5.89 16.50
N ASP A 74 0.94 5.58 15.32
CA ASP A 74 0.03 4.45 15.12
C ASP A 74 0.67 3.25 14.41
N LEU A 75 1.90 3.40 13.89
CA LEU A 75 2.57 2.38 13.10
C LEU A 75 3.84 1.86 13.80
N ASP A 76 4.02 0.55 13.80
CA ASP A 76 5.28 -0.05 14.23
C ASP A 76 6.44 0.34 13.29
N VAL A 77 7.68 0.21 13.79
CA VAL A 77 8.91 0.61 13.06
C VAL A 77 9.03 -0.10 11.70
N GLU A 78 8.56 -1.34 11.60
CA GLU A 78 8.61 -2.12 10.35
C GLU A 78 7.60 -1.60 9.31
N THR A 79 6.43 -1.16 9.78
CA THR A 79 5.37 -0.56 8.95
C THR A 79 5.72 0.87 8.56
N LEU A 80 6.38 1.64 9.43
CA LEU A 80 6.97 2.94 9.09
C LEU A 80 7.99 2.82 7.96
N ARG A 81 8.93 1.86 8.06
CA ARG A 81 9.91 1.63 6.97
C ARG A 81 9.24 1.19 5.68
N SER A 82 8.22 0.34 5.76
CA SER A 82 7.43 -0.07 4.59
C SER A 82 6.68 1.12 3.96
N LEU A 83 6.20 2.05 4.79
CA LEU A 83 5.57 3.29 4.35
C LEU A 83 6.58 4.23 3.71
N GLU A 84 7.76 4.44 4.30
CA GLU A 84 8.85 5.22 3.73
C GLU A 84 9.30 4.68 2.37
N GLU A 85 9.51 3.36 2.23
CA GLU A 85 9.85 2.73 0.95
C GLU A 85 8.73 2.90 -0.08
N ALA A 86 7.47 2.72 0.34
CA ALA A 86 6.31 2.91 -0.55
C ALA A 86 6.15 4.38 -0.99
N LEU A 87 6.49 5.34 -0.10
CA LEU A 87 6.50 6.77 -0.38
C LEU A 87 7.62 7.17 -1.34
N LEU A 88 8.81 6.59 -1.22
CA LEU A 88 9.93 6.82 -2.15
C LEU A 88 9.60 6.39 -3.58
N ASP A 89 8.83 5.31 -3.73
CA ASP A 89 8.38 4.78 -5.02
C ASP A 89 7.03 5.38 -5.48
N PHE A 90 6.41 6.25 -4.68
CA PHE A 90 5.10 6.81 -4.96
C PHE A 90 5.19 7.85 -6.10
N PRO A 91 4.42 7.69 -7.19
CA PRO A 91 4.45 8.62 -8.33
C PRO A 91 3.70 9.94 -8.08
N GLY A 92 3.14 10.13 -6.87
CA GLY A 92 2.47 11.37 -6.46
C GLY A 92 3.28 12.15 -5.42
N ALA A 93 2.66 13.16 -4.80
CA ALA A 93 3.27 13.89 -3.70
C ALA A 93 2.82 13.30 -2.36
N ALA A 94 3.71 13.27 -1.38
CA ALA A 94 3.35 12.98 0.00
C ALA A 94 3.83 14.13 0.90
N ILE A 95 2.94 14.58 1.77
CA ILE A 95 3.22 15.54 2.83
C ILE A 95 3.09 14.75 4.12
N VAL A 96 4.23 14.56 4.77
CA VAL A 96 4.32 13.90 6.07
C VAL A 96 4.53 14.98 7.11
N ILE A 97 3.58 15.09 8.02
CA ILE A 97 3.69 15.86 9.26
C ILE A 97 4.11 14.84 10.31
N SER A 98 5.29 15.03 10.90
CA SER A 98 5.80 14.20 12.00
C SER A 98 6.28 15.15 13.08
N HIS A 99 6.00 14.86 14.34
CA HIS A 99 6.59 15.59 15.46
C HIS A 99 7.88 14.88 15.88
N ASP A 100 8.93 15.04 15.09
CA ASP A 100 10.32 14.76 15.48
C ASP A 100 11.16 16.04 15.32
#